data_AF-A0A2S7QQ02-F1
#
_entry.id   AF-A0A2S7QQ02-F1
#
_cell.length_a   1.000
_cell.length_b   1.000
_cell.length_c   1.000
_cell.angle_alpha   90.00
_cell.angle_beta   90.00
_cell.angle_gamma   90.00
#
_symmetry.space_group_name_H-M   'P 1'
#
loop_
_entity.id
_entity.type
_entity.pdbx_description
1 polymer ?
#
loop_
_entity_poly.entity_id
_entity_poly.type
_entity_poly.pdbx_seq_one_letter_code
_entity_poly.pdbx_strand_id
1 'polypeptide(L)'
;MPPRIPRASVGWAKPFRKSIISDSKHICPIRPRQRHFTSSPTVADAAPAADTNLDRHALSEALLEIQKNAASFVNISRLQLALRGLEQTEGDETIRIAILGLADGGASLKQAKELLRLVLADPLKEEEEWERSLTRSDDIGKPLLVRVGGNEGEVVEQSGRLVHELNVVSPMFHGHKLEILILEMDPPTEDATHSFEEAVLVPTIEIPTSSSGRYTPVTTPVHRTFILGQGVRGAASLLSYPLNANSETVGGAVNLRLPNGESLPIQTIDIATGKEALSTFRKSVDNAISYERQWFSSGIPQIIDWMKSGTSMTQGTTKEPVLRLIQSVIQNANNNLDAERSRQLAQVLSTKASPTEIIALQKTLTTWAERAHTELRDQLDIAFGGHKWRKLGWWKLFWRVDDVSMLTSDILARKFLTEAEEEIIFLAGRIEESGVHGVGAPPPQTLKTRDDAPKPVEEPSSGVPPPNLRDLIVVESDDDLPEKIKPRPWPLHIPITRAFLSDTTVPALQALAQKLVLQTLSTSSVSSALAGLMYASSLSTTLYEAGAVAALGIVWSMRRMQNKWETARKYWEGEVREEGRKAVRNIETIVGENLKEAEMNRGLDPAAEQELERARVAIKAAEAIIR
;
A
#
# COMPACT_ATOMS: atom_id res chain seq x y z
N MET A 1 -45.15 17.50 -6.90
CA MET A 1 -45.01 16.61 -5.74
C MET A 1 -43.52 16.56 -5.34
N PRO A 2 -43.14 17.11 -4.19
CA PRO A 2 -41.86 16.78 -3.54
C PRO A 2 -42.12 15.99 -2.23
N PRO A 3 -41.22 15.07 -1.80
CA PRO A 3 -41.36 14.39 -0.54
C PRO A 3 -40.87 15.25 0.64
N ARG A 4 -41.55 15.03 1.77
CA ARG A 4 -41.56 15.83 2.99
C ARG A 4 -40.41 15.47 3.94
N ILE A 5 -39.85 16.49 4.57
CA ILE A 5 -39.04 16.44 5.80
C ILE A 5 -39.95 16.07 6.99
N PRO A 6 -39.54 15.20 7.93
CA PRO A 6 -40.17 15.14 9.24
C PRO A 6 -39.39 15.95 10.30
N ARG A 7 -40.17 16.67 11.10
CA ARG A 7 -39.78 17.56 12.20
C ARG A 7 -39.29 16.80 13.44
N ALA A 8 -38.45 17.50 14.18
CA ALA A 8 -37.97 17.24 15.53
C ALA A 8 -39.09 16.98 16.55
N SER A 9 -38.82 16.06 17.48
CA SER A 9 -39.54 15.91 18.74
C SER A 9 -38.65 16.33 19.91
N VAL A 10 -39.14 17.33 20.64
CA VAL A 10 -38.61 17.89 21.88
C VAL A 10 -38.81 16.89 23.03
N GLY A 11 -37.73 16.53 23.74
CA GLY A 11 -37.77 15.71 24.95
C GLY A 11 -37.23 16.50 26.14
N TRP A 12 -38.13 16.79 27.09
CA TRP A 12 -37.90 17.59 28.28
C TRP A 12 -36.86 17.01 29.26
N ALA A 13 -36.05 17.92 29.80
CA ALA A 13 -35.28 17.74 31.01
C ALA A 13 -36.18 17.76 32.26
N LYS A 14 -35.93 16.87 33.23
CA LYS A 14 -36.25 17.10 34.64
C LYS A 14 -35.11 16.62 35.56
N PRO A 15 -34.86 17.35 36.67
CA PRO A 15 -33.68 17.18 37.51
C PRO A 15 -33.93 16.20 38.67
N PHE A 16 -32.91 15.42 39.03
CA PHE A 16 -32.94 14.62 40.26
C PHE A 16 -32.64 15.49 41.48
N ARG A 17 -33.61 15.45 42.40
CA ARG A 17 -33.68 16.20 43.66
C ARG A 17 -32.93 15.43 44.75
N LYS A 18 -32.08 16.14 45.49
CA LYS A 18 -31.45 15.72 46.74
C LYS A 18 -32.50 15.58 47.85
N SER A 19 -32.41 14.53 48.66
CA SER A 19 -33.12 14.41 49.93
C SER A 19 -32.22 14.81 51.09
N ILE A 20 -32.78 15.68 51.93
CA ILE A 20 -32.25 16.22 53.19
C ILE A 20 -32.57 15.21 54.30
N ILE A 21 -31.60 14.94 55.19
CA ILE A 21 -31.90 14.62 56.60
C ILE A 21 -31.02 15.53 57.46
N SER A 22 -31.71 16.21 58.36
CA SER A 22 -31.25 17.14 59.39
C SER A 22 -30.67 16.37 60.57
N ASP A 23 -29.59 16.87 61.17
CA ASP A 23 -29.59 17.01 62.63
C ASP A 23 -28.62 18.08 63.15
N SER A 24 -28.97 18.60 64.32
CA SER A 24 -28.73 19.98 64.73
C SER A 24 -27.52 20.20 65.65
N LYS A 25 -26.92 21.40 65.51
CA LYS A 25 -26.33 22.31 66.51
C LYS A 25 -25.24 21.80 67.46
N HIS A 26 -24.08 22.47 67.45
CA HIS A 26 -23.57 23.27 68.58
C HIS A 26 -22.43 24.20 68.12
N ILE A 27 -22.47 25.45 68.59
CA ILE A 27 -21.50 26.53 68.37
C ILE A 27 -20.52 26.55 69.53
N CYS A 28 -19.20 26.64 69.27
CA CYS A 28 -18.27 27.61 69.88
C CYS A 28 -16.82 27.47 69.32
N PRO A 29 -15.99 28.54 69.38
CA PRO A 29 -14.87 28.75 68.46
C PRO A 29 -13.50 28.43 69.08
N ILE A 30 -12.57 27.85 68.31
CA ILE A 30 -11.17 27.70 68.72
C ILE A 30 -10.20 28.00 67.56
N ARG A 31 -9.43 29.07 67.79
CA ARG A 31 -8.16 29.54 67.22
C ARG A 31 -7.29 28.48 66.49
N PRO A 32 -6.63 28.81 65.35
CA PRO A 32 -5.72 27.88 64.69
C PRO A 32 -4.39 27.75 65.45
N ARG A 33 -4.06 26.52 65.81
CA ARG A 33 -2.81 26.10 66.45
C ARG A 33 -1.81 25.71 65.36
N GLN A 34 -0.75 26.50 65.21
CA GLN A 34 0.47 26.10 64.49
C GLN A 34 0.97 24.76 65.05
N ARG A 35 1.20 23.79 64.17
CA ARG A 35 1.98 22.59 64.47
C ARG A 35 3.15 22.54 63.50
N HIS A 36 4.31 22.93 64.01
CA HIS A 36 5.59 22.47 63.50
C HIS A 36 5.66 20.95 63.70
N PHE A 37 5.93 20.21 62.63
CA PHE A 37 6.42 18.84 62.72
C PHE A 37 7.84 18.81 62.15
N THR A 38 8.78 18.66 63.07
CA THR A 38 10.16 18.25 62.84
C THR A 38 10.17 16.76 62.52
N SER A 39 10.63 16.38 61.33
CA SER A 39 10.93 14.98 60.97
C SER A 39 12.42 14.71 61.14
N SER A 40 12.76 13.89 62.14
CA SER A 40 14.08 13.24 62.24
C SER A 40 14.19 12.09 61.24
N PRO A 41 15.40 11.77 60.75
CA PRO A 41 15.60 10.83 59.64
C PRO A 41 15.45 9.39 60.11
N THR A 42 14.64 8.61 59.40
CA THR A 42 14.62 7.15 59.51
C THR A 42 15.63 6.59 58.53
N VAL A 43 16.66 5.92 59.05
CA VAL A 43 17.61 5.11 58.28
C VAL A 43 16.83 3.94 57.70
N ALA A 44 16.47 4.05 56.41
CA ALA A 44 16.04 2.92 55.61
C ALA A 44 17.29 2.33 54.94
N ASP A 45 17.50 1.06 55.22
CA ASP A 45 18.52 0.18 54.67
C ASP A 45 18.47 0.25 53.13
N ALA A 46 19.48 0.88 52.53
CA ALA A 46 19.61 0.99 51.09
C ALA A 46 20.11 -0.35 50.54
N ALA A 47 19.23 -1.08 49.86
CA ALA A 47 19.66 -2.11 48.92
C ALA A 47 20.62 -1.46 47.90
N PRO A 48 21.76 -2.08 47.56
CA PRO A 48 22.69 -1.50 46.60
C PRO A 48 21.97 -1.39 45.25
N ALA A 49 21.91 -0.18 44.71
CA ALA A 49 21.49 0.08 43.35
C ALA A 49 22.37 -0.78 42.42
N ALA A 50 21.75 -1.65 41.63
CA ALA A 50 22.45 -2.38 40.59
C ALA A 50 22.93 -1.34 39.56
N ASP A 51 24.25 -1.21 39.42
CA ASP A 51 24.89 -0.48 38.32
C ASP A 51 24.48 -1.15 37.00
N THR A 52 23.39 -0.67 36.40
CA THR A 52 23.02 -0.99 35.03
C THR A 52 23.74 -0.01 34.13
N ASN A 53 25.04 -0.25 33.91
CA ASN A 53 25.80 0.47 32.89
C ASN A 53 25.20 0.12 31.53
N LEU A 54 24.38 1.02 30.98
CA LEU A 54 23.83 0.94 29.64
C LEU A 54 25.00 0.85 28.64
N ASP A 55 25.04 -0.22 27.82
CA ASP A 55 26.06 -0.35 26.78
C ASP A 55 25.77 0.62 25.63
N ARG A 56 26.39 1.81 25.69
CA ARG A 56 26.24 2.88 24.70
C ARG A 56 26.72 2.47 23.32
N HIS A 57 27.74 1.61 23.23
CA HIS A 57 28.25 1.14 21.95
C HIS A 57 27.26 0.20 21.28
N ALA A 58 26.72 -0.77 22.03
CA ALA A 58 25.66 -1.65 21.53
C ALA A 58 24.41 -0.85 21.12
N LEU A 59 24.03 0.16 21.91
CA LEU A 59 22.89 1.02 21.57
C LEU A 59 23.13 1.84 20.30
N SER A 60 24.33 2.41 20.14
CA SER A 60 24.71 3.15 18.94
C SER A 60 24.69 2.25 17.69
N GLU A 61 25.17 1.01 17.80
CA GLU A 61 25.14 0.05 16.70
C GLU A 61 23.70 -0.31 16.32
N ALA A 62 22.84 -0.59 17.30
CA ALA A 62 21.43 -0.89 17.07
C ALA A 62 20.67 0.28 16.41
N LEU A 63 20.96 1.53 16.80
CA LEU A 63 20.39 2.72 16.16
C LEU A 63 20.87 2.89 14.70
N LEU A 64 22.12 2.53 14.40
CA LEU A 64 22.62 2.50 13.01
C LEU A 64 21.96 1.39 12.19
N GLU A 65 21.61 0.24 12.78
CA GLU A 65 20.84 -0.80 12.12
C GLU A 65 19.41 -0.33 11.80
N ILE A 66 18.77 0.40 12.71
CA ILE A 66 17.47 1.04 12.46
C ILE A 66 17.58 2.03 11.30
N GLN A 67 18.66 2.83 11.22
CA GLN A 67 18.87 3.73 10.09
C GLN A 67 19.00 2.98 8.75
N LYS A 68 19.57 1.78 8.74
CA LYS A 68 19.73 0.97 7.51
C LYS A 68 18.46 0.24 7.11
N ASN A 69 17.76 -0.36 8.07
CA ASN A 69 16.67 -1.30 7.82
C ASN A 69 15.27 -0.69 7.98
N ALA A 70 15.15 0.47 8.64
CA ALA A 70 13.87 1.09 8.99
C ALA A 70 13.85 2.62 8.69
N ALA A 71 14.66 3.09 7.74
CA ALA A 71 14.78 4.51 7.41
C ALA A 71 13.46 5.21 7.08
N SER A 72 12.52 4.49 6.46
CA SER A 72 11.19 4.97 6.07
C SER A 72 10.24 5.18 7.25
N PHE A 73 10.48 4.49 8.37
CA PHE A 73 9.61 4.50 9.55
C PHE A 73 10.08 5.47 10.64
N VAL A 74 11.29 6.03 10.49
CA VAL A 74 11.96 6.82 11.52
C VAL A 74 12.25 8.24 11.04
N ASN A 75 12.07 9.21 11.92
CA ASN A 75 12.56 10.57 11.69
C ASN A 75 14.09 10.60 11.77
N ILE A 76 14.75 10.62 10.61
CA ILE A 76 16.21 10.56 10.47
C ILE A 76 16.90 11.71 11.24
N SER A 77 16.31 12.90 11.27
CA SER A 77 16.89 14.04 11.99
C SER A 77 16.96 13.77 13.51
N ARG A 78 15.90 13.22 14.11
CA ARG A 78 15.89 12.85 15.54
C ARG A 78 16.85 11.69 15.83
N LEU A 79 16.91 10.70 14.93
CA LEU A 79 17.84 9.57 15.06
C LEU A 79 19.31 10.03 15.03
N GLN A 80 19.65 10.97 14.14
CA GLN A 80 20.99 11.56 14.10
C GLN A 80 21.33 12.38 15.34
N LEU A 81 20.35 13.09 15.91
CA LEU A 81 20.54 13.78 17.18
C LEU A 81 20.82 12.79 18.32
N ALA A 82 20.09 11.68 18.37
CA ALA A 82 20.32 10.62 19.33
C ALA A 82 21.71 9.98 19.20
N LEU A 83 22.14 9.65 17.98
CA LEU A 83 23.48 9.11 17.70
C LEU A 83 24.59 10.08 18.15
N ARG A 84 24.46 11.38 17.83
CA ARG A 84 25.41 12.41 18.29
C ARG A 84 25.46 12.54 19.81
N GLY A 85 24.33 12.37 20.50
CA GLY A 85 24.29 12.33 21.95
C GLY A 85 25.06 11.14 22.52
N LEU A 86 24.95 9.96 21.90
CA LEU A 86 25.67 8.75 22.30
C LEU A 86 27.19 8.81 22.01
N GLU A 87 27.61 9.52 20.97
CA GLU A 87 29.03 9.74 20.63
C GLU A 87 29.77 10.63 21.65
N GLN A 88 29.04 11.47 22.39
CA GLN A 88 29.62 12.38 23.39
C GLN A 88 30.01 11.62 24.67
N THR A 89 30.89 12.22 25.49
CA THR A 89 31.31 11.62 26.77
C THR A 89 30.17 11.57 27.78
N GLU A 90 30.11 10.50 28.56
CA GLU A 90 29.08 10.26 29.57
C GLU A 90 28.93 11.42 30.57
N GLY A 91 27.70 11.87 30.75
CA GLY A 91 27.33 12.95 31.67
C GLY A 91 27.65 14.35 31.15
N ASP A 92 28.32 14.46 30.00
CA ASP A 92 28.79 15.70 29.40
C ASP A 92 28.08 15.99 28.06
N GLU A 93 26.95 15.34 27.81
CA GLU A 93 26.21 15.47 26.56
C GLU A 93 25.57 16.86 26.42
N THR A 94 25.47 17.34 25.18
CA THR A 94 24.91 18.65 24.86
C THR A 94 23.40 18.55 24.68
N ILE A 95 22.64 19.21 25.56
CA ILE A 95 21.18 19.15 25.52
C ILE A 95 20.61 20.34 24.76
N ARG A 96 20.04 20.04 23.60
CA ARG A 96 19.28 20.99 22.78
C ARG A 96 17.86 21.21 23.29
N ILE A 97 17.51 22.45 23.58
CA ILE A 97 16.17 22.88 24.01
C ILE A 97 15.65 23.94 23.03
N ALA A 98 14.48 23.75 22.44
CA ALA A 98 13.81 24.79 21.66
C ALA A 98 12.86 25.61 22.55
N ILE A 99 12.83 26.93 22.38
CA ILE A 99 11.77 27.82 22.88
C ILE A 99 10.99 28.31 21.66
N LEU A 100 9.76 27.83 21.52
CA LEU A 100 8.89 28.12 20.37
C LEU A 100 7.85 29.17 20.75
N GLY A 101 7.93 30.36 20.15
CA GLY A 101 6.84 31.32 20.21
C GLY A 101 5.73 30.93 19.24
N LEU A 102 4.49 30.79 19.71
CA LEU A 102 3.33 30.60 18.83
C LEU A 102 3.14 31.82 17.93
N ALA A 103 3.07 31.62 16.61
CA ALA A 103 3.05 32.72 15.65
C ALA A 103 1.92 33.72 15.91
N ASP A 104 2.29 34.99 16.10
CA ASP A 104 1.35 36.11 16.31
C ASP A 104 1.89 37.40 15.67
N GLY A 105 2.57 37.26 14.52
CA GLY A 105 3.17 38.37 13.78
C GLY A 105 4.45 38.91 14.41
N GLY A 106 5.28 38.06 15.02
CA GLY A 106 6.58 38.42 15.60
C GLY A 106 6.54 38.93 17.04
N ALA A 107 5.35 39.12 17.64
CA ALA A 107 5.23 39.53 19.04
C ALA A 107 5.61 38.41 20.01
N SER A 108 5.27 37.16 19.69
CA SER A 108 5.61 35.98 20.48
C SER A 108 7.10 35.69 20.48
N LEU A 109 7.78 35.88 19.34
CA LEU A 109 9.24 35.73 19.25
C LEU A 109 9.99 36.75 20.11
N LYS A 110 9.53 38.01 20.15
CA LYS A 110 10.08 39.04 21.07
C LYS A 110 9.99 38.58 22.52
N GLN A 111 8.86 38.01 22.90
CA GLN A 111 8.63 37.56 24.27
C GLN A 111 9.43 36.30 24.60
N ALA A 112 9.61 35.38 23.64
CA ALA A 112 10.50 34.23 23.80
C ALA A 112 11.96 34.67 24.03
N LYS A 113 12.43 35.71 23.31
CA LYS A 113 13.76 36.31 23.53
C LYS A 113 13.87 37.01 24.89
N GLU A 114 12.85 37.75 25.30
CA GLU A 114 12.80 38.35 26.65
C GLU A 114 12.75 37.27 27.74
N LEU A 115 12.02 36.17 27.52
CA LEU A 115 12.01 35.04 28.44
C LEU A 115 13.39 34.41 28.57
N LEU A 116 14.08 34.15 27.45
CA LEU A 116 15.45 33.65 27.45
C LEU A 116 16.38 34.59 28.22
N ARG A 117 16.27 35.89 27.98
CA ARG A 117 17.05 36.90 28.70
C ARG A 117 16.87 36.74 30.21
N LEU A 118 15.63 36.64 30.69
CA LEU A 118 15.36 36.48 32.13
C LEU A 118 15.90 35.15 32.66
N VAL A 119 15.78 34.07 31.89
CA VAL A 119 16.28 32.73 32.26
C VAL A 119 17.80 32.71 32.41
N LEU A 120 18.54 33.37 31.51
CA LEU A 120 20.01 33.29 31.46
C LEU A 120 20.72 34.41 32.24
N ALA A 121 20.06 35.55 32.43
CA ALA A 121 20.65 36.74 33.05
C ALA A 121 21.14 36.46 34.48
N ASP A 122 22.32 36.99 34.79
CA ASP A 122 22.82 37.04 36.16
C ASP A 122 22.24 38.29 36.85
N PRO A 123 21.44 38.13 37.94
CA PRO A 123 20.88 39.27 38.65
C PRO A 123 21.94 40.10 39.38
N LEU A 124 23.11 39.52 39.70
CA LEU A 124 24.18 40.21 40.44
C LEU A 124 25.05 41.11 39.55
N LYS A 125 25.02 40.89 38.24
CA LYS A 125 25.77 41.68 37.26
C LYS A 125 24.90 42.77 36.64
N GLU A 126 25.57 43.80 36.13
CA GLU A 126 24.94 44.77 35.25
C GLU A 126 24.52 44.11 33.92
N GLU A 127 23.66 44.81 33.17
CA GLU A 127 23.17 44.33 31.88
C GLU A 127 24.32 44.11 30.87
N GLU A 128 24.62 42.85 30.56
CA GLU A 128 25.67 42.44 29.63
C GLU A 128 25.31 42.78 28.17
N GLU A 129 26.31 42.86 27.28
CA GLU A 129 26.10 43.31 25.89
C GLU A 129 25.17 42.39 25.09
N TRP A 130 25.21 41.09 25.36
CA TRP A 130 24.33 40.11 24.72
C TRP A 130 22.86 40.30 25.13
N GLU A 131 22.57 40.75 26.36
CA GLU A 131 21.18 41.06 26.76
C GLU A 131 20.61 42.23 25.94
N ARG A 132 21.47 43.17 25.57
CA ARG A 132 21.12 44.32 24.73
C ARG A 132 20.98 43.91 23.27
N SER A 133 21.78 42.94 22.78
CA SER A 133 21.65 42.44 21.40
C SER A 133 20.34 41.67 21.19
N LEU A 134 19.86 40.92 22.20
CA LEU A 134 18.55 40.24 22.18
C LEU A 134 17.34 41.18 22.04
N THR A 135 17.47 42.41 22.55
CA THR A 135 16.37 43.39 22.59
C THR A 135 16.41 44.41 21.44
N ARG A 136 17.47 44.40 20.61
CA ARG A 136 17.62 45.31 19.47
C ARG A 136 16.61 45.00 18.37
N SER A 137 16.00 46.05 17.79
CA SER A 137 14.88 45.96 16.85
C SER A 137 15.16 45.21 15.54
N ASP A 138 16.41 45.18 15.09
CA ASP A 138 16.78 44.74 13.74
C ASP A 138 16.91 43.21 13.63
N ASP A 139 17.08 42.50 14.75
CA ASP A 139 17.23 41.03 14.81
C ASP A 139 16.02 40.33 15.42
N ILE A 140 14.92 41.06 15.63
CA ILE A 140 13.72 40.57 16.29
C ILE A 140 13.10 39.37 15.56
N GLY A 141 13.04 39.40 14.23
CA GLY A 141 12.40 38.37 13.41
C GLY A 141 13.27 37.15 13.09
N LYS A 142 14.55 37.14 13.48
CA LYS A 142 15.47 36.06 13.12
C LYS A 142 15.53 34.97 14.20
N PRO A 143 15.68 33.69 13.81
CA PRO A 143 15.95 32.59 14.72
C PRO A 143 17.31 32.78 15.40
N LEU A 144 17.42 32.35 16.66
CA LEU A 144 18.61 32.51 17.49
C LEU A 144 19.03 31.16 18.07
N LEU A 145 20.33 30.84 18.02
CA LEU A 145 20.92 29.70 18.70
C LEU A 145 21.85 30.20 19.81
N VAL A 146 21.59 29.81 21.05
CA VAL A 146 22.39 30.19 22.22
C VAL A 146 23.07 28.97 22.82
N ARG A 147 24.39 28.99 22.91
CA ARG A 147 25.16 27.94 23.60
C ARG A 147 25.49 28.41 25.01
N VAL A 148 25.12 27.60 26.00
CA VAL A 148 25.25 27.92 27.42
C VAL A 148 26.28 26.98 28.06
N GLY A 149 27.36 27.56 28.60
CA GLY A 149 28.40 26.81 29.31
C GLY A 149 29.71 26.55 28.55
N GLY A 150 30.10 27.42 27.61
CA GLY A 150 31.41 27.37 26.95
C GLY A 150 32.58 27.71 27.90
N ASN A 151 33.79 27.24 27.58
CA ASN A 151 35.02 27.58 28.31
C ASN A 151 35.23 29.11 28.33
N GLU A 152 35.60 29.63 29.49
CA GLU A 152 35.89 31.05 29.71
C GLU A 152 36.96 31.54 28.72
N GLY A 153 36.60 32.45 27.82
CA GLY A 153 37.59 33.07 26.93
C GLY A 153 37.06 33.84 25.73
N GLU A 154 35.89 33.49 25.17
CA GLU A 154 35.49 34.04 23.88
C GLU A 154 33.95 34.16 23.75
N VAL A 155 33.39 35.28 24.23
CA VAL A 155 32.05 35.73 23.80
C VAL A 155 32.19 36.20 22.35
N VAL A 156 32.19 35.25 21.42
CA VAL A 156 32.21 35.57 19.99
C VAL A 156 30.77 35.53 19.51
N GLU A 157 30.19 36.71 19.27
CA GLU A 157 29.01 36.83 18.39
C GLU A 157 29.46 36.45 16.98
N GLN A 158 29.40 35.15 16.67
CA GLN A 158 29.60 34.68 15.31
C GLN A 158 28.27 34.81 14.59
N SER A 159 28.13 35.86 13.77
CA SER A 159 27.10 35.90 12.74
C SER A 159 27.46 34.88 11.66
N GLY A 160 27.20 33.61 11.94
CA GLY A 160 27.25 32.56 10.95
C GLY A 160 26.27 32.88 9.81
N ARG A 161 26.59 32.45 8.58
CA ARG A 161 25.76 32.71 7.39
C ARG A 161 24.36 32.06 7.46
N LEU A 162 24.08 31.26 8.50
CA LEU A 162 22.93 30.37 8.61
C LEU A 162 21.99 30.69 9.79
N VAL A 163 22.52 30.95 10.99
CA VAL A 163 21.78 31.31 12.22
C VAL A 163 22.66 32.25 13.06
N HIS A 164 22.06 33.18 13.83
CA HIS A 164 22.80 34.01 14.78
C HIS A 164 23.16 33.17 16.00
N GLU A 165 24.46 32.91 16.20
CA GLU A 165 24.99 32.12 17.32
C GLU A 165 25.50 33.02 18.44
N LEU A 166 25.06 32.75 19.67
CA LEU A 166 25.46 33.47 20.87
C LEU A 166 26.02 32.50 21.90
N ASN A 167 27.22 32.77 22.44
CA ASN A 167 27.79 32.00 23.55
C ASN A 167 27.61 32.78 24.86
N VAL A 168 26.91 32.18 25.83
CA VAL A 168 26.58 32.83 27.11
C VAL A 168 27.09 31.98 28.27
N VAL A 169 27.69 32.65 29.26
CA VAL A 169 28.08 32.05 30.53
C VAL A 169 27.03 32.44 31.57
N SER A 170 26.13 31.51 31.90
CA SER A 170 25.13 31.71 32.95
C SER A 170 25.49 30.89 34.20
N PRO A 171 25.59 31.51 35.39
CA PRO A 171 25.85 30.80 36.64
C PRO A 171 24.80 29.73 36.94
N MET A 172 23.56 29.97 36.50
CA MET A 172 22.43 29.08 36.77
C MET A 172 22.51 27.76 35.98
N PHE A 173 23.20 27.75 34.84
CA PHE A 173 23.29 26.60 33.93
C PHE A 173 24.73 26.08 33.77
N HIS A 174 25.62 26.45 34.68
CA HIS A 174 26.98 25.94 34.71
C HIS A 174 26.98 24.41 34.85
N GLY A 175 27.73 23.71 33.99
CA GLY A 175 27.79 22.24 33.98
C GLY A 175 26.62 21.52 33.30
N HIS A 176 25.59 22.24 32.81
CA HIS A 176 24.44 21.62 32.14
C HIS A 176 24.64 21.43 30.62
N LYS A 177 25.57 22.19 30.00
CA LYS A 177 25.87 22.19 28.54
C LYS A 177 24.62 22.22 27.67
N LEU A 178 23.98 23.39 27.61
CA LEU A 178 22.72 23.57 26.90
C LEU A 178 22.91 24.30 25.58
N GLU A 179 22.16 23.89 24.56
CA GLU A 179 22.01 24.61 23.30
C GLU A 179 20.54 25.03 23.18
N ILE A 180 20.25 26.32 23.31
CA ILE A 180 18.89 26.84 23.30
C ILE A 180 18.59 27.47 21.94
N LEU A 181 17.62 26.90 21.23
CA LEU A 181 17.15 27.40 19.95
C LEU A 181 15.86 28.21 20.15
N ILE A 182 15.78 29.41 19.59
CA ILE A 182 14.58 30.24 19.64
C ILE A 182 14.07 30.47 18.23
N LEU A 183 12.79 30.16 18.02
CA LEU A 183 12.10 30.40 16.77
C LEU A 183 10.61 30.67 17.01
N GLU A 184 9.98 31.26 16.00
CA GLU A 184 8.52 31.38 15.92
C GLU A 184 8.00 30.16 15.15
N MET A 185 6.93 29.55 15.65
CA MET A 185 6.31 28.37 15.06
C MET A 185 4.83 28.64 14.80
N ASP A 186 4.38 28.30 13.61
CA ASP A 186 2.95 28.29 13.30
C ASP A 186 2.23 27.18 14.07
N PRO A 187 1.00 27.43 14.57
CA PRO A 187 0.27 26.42 15.32
C PRO A 187 0.06 25.16 14.47
N PRO A 188 0.52 23.97 14.91
CA PRO A 188 0.31 22.73 14.16
C PRO A 188 -1.18 22.45 13.99
N THR A 189 -1.63 22.37 12.74
CA THR A 189 -3.00 21.98 12.37
C THR A 189 -3.14 20.47 12.31
N GLU A 190 -4.29 19.93 12.71
CA GLU A 190 -4.58 18.48 12.72
C GLU A 190 -4.44 17.80 11.33
N ASP A 191 -4.51 18.57 10.25
CA ASP A 191 -4.36 18.09 8.86
C ASP A 191 -2.91 17.78 8.46
N ALA A 192 -1.92 18.06 9.32
CA ALA A 192 -0.53 17.76 9.03
C ALA A 192 -0.29 16.24 9.13
N THR A 193 0.32 15.67 8.09
CA THR A 193 0.73 14.25 8.01
C THR A 193 1.68 13.79 9.12
N HIS A 194 2.17 14.70 9.96
CA HIS A 194 3.12 14.46 11.04
C HIS A 194 2.46 14.60 12.40
N SER A 195 2.85 13.75 13.35
CA SER A 195 2.37 13.86 14.72
C SER A 195 2.75 15.22 15.32
N PHE A 196 1.89 15.78 16.18
CA PHE A 196 2.16 17.04 16.89
C PHE A 196 3.55 17.07 17.53
N GLU A 197 3.97 15.94 18.11
CA GLU A 197 5.27 15.79 18.76
C GLU A 197 6.44 15.98 17.77
N GLU A 198 6.34 15.43 16.56
CA GLU A 198 7.37 15.59 15.53
C GLU A 198 7.50 17.05 15.06
N ALA A 199 6.39 17.74 14.87
CA ALA A 199 6.38 19.14 14.45
C ALA A 199 7.08 20.06 15.48
N VAL A 200 6.90 19.76 16.77
CA VAL A 200 7.42 20.55 17.89
C VAL A 200 8.88 20.19 18.23
N LEU A 201 9.29 18.93 18.10
CA LEU A 201 10.66 18.48 18.41
C LEU A 201 11.62 18.57 17.21
N VAL A 202 11.11 18.78 16.00
CA VAL A 202 11.90 19.02 14.79
C VAL A 202 11.48 20.34 14.15
N PRO A 203 11.73 21.48 14.83
CA PRO A 203 11.41 22.78 14.27
C PRO A 203 12.18 23.02 12.97
N THR A 204 11.56 23.78 12.07
CA THR A 204 12.15 24.17 10.79
C THR A 204 12.61 25.62 10.85
N ILE A 205 13.81 25.86 10.36
CA ILE A 205 14.43 27.18 10.27
C ILE A 205 14.53 27.56 8.80
N GLU A 206 14.01 28.72 8.43
CA GLU A 206 14.14 29.26 7.08
C GLU A 206 15.47 30.01 6.93
N ILE A 207 16.37 29.46 6.12
CA ILE A 207 17.69 30.07 5.89
C ILE A 207 17.69 30.80 4.54
N PRO A 208 18.03 32.10 4.49
CA PRO A 208 18.16 32.83 3.24
C PRO A 208 19.40 32.35 2.47
N THR A 209 19.21 31.80 1.27
CA THR A 209 20.30 31.26 0.46
C THR A 209 21.14 32.34 -0.24
N SER A 210 20.56 33.53 -0.48
CA SER A 210 21.21 34.70 -1.08
C SER A 210 20.33 35.95 -1.01
N SER A 211 20.81 37.11 -1.50
CA SER A 211 20.06 38.37 -1.61
C SER A 211 18.83 38.31 -2.54
N SER A 212 18.57 37.17 -3.18
CA SER A 212 17.45 36.95 -4.10
C SER A 212 16.13 36.57 -3.42
N GLY A 213 16.05 36.57 -2.07
CA GLY A 213 14.83 36.25 -1.31
C GLY A 213 14.39 34.78 -1.35
N ARG A 214 15.26 33.84 -1.74
CA ARG A 214 14.97 32.40 -1.68
C ARG A 214 15.39 31.82 -0.33
N TYR A 215 14.44 31.19 0.36
CA TYR A 215 14.65 30.54 1.65
C TYR A 215 14.71 29.02 1.49
N THR A 216 15.64 28.37 2.18
CA THR A 216 15.68 26.91 2.29
C THR A 216 15.30 26.53 3.72
N PRO A 217 14.24 25.73 3.92
CA PRO A 217 13.91 25.22 5.24
C PRO A 217 14.94 24.18 5.66
N VAL A 218 15.47 24.32 6.88
CA VAL A 218 16.39 23.38 7.52
C VAL A 218 15.76 22.88 8.80
N THR A 219 15.59 21.57 8.94
CA THR A 219 15.09 20.95 10.16
C THR A 219 16.19 20.91 11.22
N THR A 220 15.88 21.39 12.43
CA THR A 220 16.81 21.39 13.56
C THR A 220 16.20 20.60 14.72
N PRO A 221 16.50 19.29 14.83
CA PRO A 221 15.95 18.46 15.90
C PRO A 221 16.48 18.91 17.26
N VAL A 222 15.61 18.82 18.27
CA VAL A 222 15.92 19.15 19.68
C VAL A 222 15.53 18.00 20.61
N HIS A 223 16.10 18.00 21.82
CA HIS A 223 15.76 17.00 22.85
C HIS A 223 14.48 17.38 23.58
N ARG A 224 14.29 18.68 23.81
CA ARG A 224 13.12 19.22 24.48
C ARG A 224 12.64 20.49 23.80
N THR A 225 11.37 20.77 23.98
CA THR A 225 10.75 21.98 23.46
C THR A 225 9.87 22.63 24.49
N PHE A 226 9.95 23.95 24.60
CA PHE A 226 9.09 24.78 25.44
C PHE A 226 8.27 25.71 24.56
N ILE A 227 6.96 25.56 24.57
CA ILE A 227 6.04 26.36 23.76
C ILE A 227 5.56 27.56 24.58
N LEU A 228 5.76 28.77 24.06
CA LEU A 228 5.29 30.01 24.66
C LEU A 228 4.08 30.56 23.89
N GLY A 229 2.92 30.49 24.52
CA GLY A 229 1.70 31.15 24.04
C GLY A 229 1.61 32.59 24.56
N GLN A 230 1.04 33.49 23.76
CA GLN A 230 0.80 34.87 24.18
C GLN A 230 -0.69 35.15 24.41
N GLY A 231 -1.02 35.69 25.59
CA GLY A 231 -2.36 36.13 25.95
C GLY A 231 -3.42 35.02 25.85
N VAL A 232 -4.68 35.42 25.67
CA VAL A 232 -5.83 34.49 25.63
C VAL A 232 -5.81 33.62 24.37
N ARG A 233 -5.33 34.16 23.23
CA ARG A 233 -5.24 33.42 21.97
C ARG A 233 -4.20 32.30 22.06
N GLY A 234 -3.02 32.60 22.60
CA GLY A 234 -2.00 31.60 22.88
C GLY A 234 -2.47 30.53 23.87
N ALA A 235 -3.25 30.92 24.89
CA ALA A 235 -3.86 29.96 25.81
C ALA A 235 -4.82 29.00 25.10
N ALA A 236 -5.69 29.51 24.22
CA ALA A 236 -6.62 28.68 23.46
C ALA A 236 -5.88 27.67 22.56
N SER A 237 -4.83 28.11 21.85
CA SER A 237 -4.00 27.22 21.02
C SER A 237 -3.23 26.18 21.85
N LEU A 238 -2.77 26.55 23.04
CA LEU A 238 -2.03 25.62 23.89
C LEU A 238 -2.95 24.56 24.54
N LEU A 239 -4.21 24.91 24.84
CA LEU A 239 -5.22 23.97 25.34
C LEU A 239 -5.58 22.89 24.31
N SER A 240 -5.45 23.14 23.01
CA SER A 240 -5.68 22.12 21.99
C SER A 240 -4.55 21.09 21.86
N TYR A 241 -3.40 21.32 22.48
CA TYR A 241 -2.24 20.43 22.35
C TYR A 241 -2.15 19.39 23.47
N PRO A 242 -1.69 18.16 23.16
CA PRO A 242 -1.55 17.08 24.14
C PRO A 242 -0.30 17.22 25.04
N LEU A 243 -0.12 18.37 25.69
CA LEU A 243 1.07 18.66 26.51
C LEU A 243 1.24 17.74 27.72
N ASN A 244 0.15 17.21 28.26
CA ASN A 244 0.19 16.34 29.44
C ASN A 244 0.78 14.95 29.16
N ALA A 245 0.76 14.49 27.91
CA ALA A 245 1.28 13.17 27.55
C ALA A 245 2.81 13.10 27.66
N ASN A 246 3.49 14.22 27.34
CA ASN A 246 4.94 14.32 27.26
C ASN A 246 5.47 15.56 28.02
N SER A 247 4.95 15.86 29.21
CA SER A 247 5.25 17.10 29.95
C SER A 247 6.75 17.31 30.26
N GLU A 248 7.52 16.23 30.24
CA GLU A 248 8.95 16.23 30.47
C GLU A 248 9.79 16.59 29.22
N THR A 249 9.25 16.36 28.02
CA THR A 249 9.92 16.60 26.74
C THR A 249 9.37 17.85 26.07
N VAL A 250 8.05 18.05 26.16
CA VAL A 250 7.33 19.22 25.65
C VAL A 250 6.70 19.98 26.83
N GLY A 251 7.31 21.10 27.18
CA GLY A 251 6.76 22.07 28.12
C GLY A 251 5.92 23.11 27.39
N GLY A 252 4.99 23.74 28.10
CA GLY A 252 4.17 24.80 27.53
C GLY A 252 3.69 25.77 28.58
N ALA A 253 3.75 27.05 28.26
CA ALA A 253 3.24 28.10 29.13
C ALA A 253 2.67 29.28 28.36
N VAL A 254 1.83 30.05 29.04
CA VAL A 254 1.20 31.24 28.46
C VAL A 254 1.64 32.48 29.21
N ASN A 255 2.10 33.49 28.47
CA ASN A 255 2.34 34.81 29.03
C ASN A 255 1.00 35.55 29.22
N LEU A 256 0.50 35.53 30.46
CA LEU A 256 -0.76 36.14 30.85
C LEU A 256 -0.68 36.63 32.29
N ARG A 257 -1.08 37.89 32.51
CA ARG A 257 -1.23 38.44 33.86
C ARG A 257 -2.56 38.01 34.46
N LEU A 258 -2.51 37.12 35.45
CA LEU A 258 -3.70 36.69 36.19
C LEU A 258 -3.96 37.59 37.41
N PRO A 259 -5.22 37.98 37.66
CA PRO A 259 -5.61 38.52 38.95
C PRO A 259 -5.40 37.46 40.04
N ASN A 260 -4.85 37.89 41.18
CA ASN A 260 -4.36 37.05 42.29
C ASN A 260 -5.10 35.70 42.51
N GLY A 261 -4.37 34.59 42.30
CA GLY A 261 -4.67 33.28 42.90
C GLY A 261 -5.47 32.29 42.05
N GLU A 262 -5.87 32.65 40.84
CA GLU A 262 -6.54 31.71 39.93
C GLU A 262 -5.52 30.82 39.21
N SER A 263 -5.66 29.50 39.39
CA SER A 263 -4.87 28.48 38.71
C SER A 263 -5.59 28.08 37.43
N LEU A 264 -4.94 28.26 36.29
CA LEU A 264 -5.39 27.71 35.01
C LEU A 264 -4.84 26.29 34.84
N PRO A 265 -5.49 25.42 34.04
CA PRO A 265 -4.98 24.08 33.72
C PRO A 265 -3.64 24.12 32.95
N ILE A 266 -3.21 25.29 32.49
CA ILE A 266 -1.94 25.54 31.81
C ILE A 266 -1.05 26.40 32.70
N GLN A 267 0.25 26.17 32.66
CA GLN A 267 1.25 27.00 33.33
C GLN A 267 1.25 28.44 32.80
N THR A 268 1.14 29.41 33.70
CA THR A 268 1.04 30.83 33.36
C THR A 268 2.25 31.59 33.84
N ILE A 269 2.72 32.53 33.03
CA ILE A 269 3.96 33.26 33.24
C ILE A 269 3.70 34.75 33.05
N ASP A 270 4.36 35.58 33.85
CA ASP A 270 4.35 37.03 33.69
C ASP A 270 5.78 37.53 33.45
N ILE A 271 6.15 37.57 32.17
CA ILE A 271 7.47 38.02 31.70
C ILE A 271 7.71 39.47 32.12
N ALA A 272 6.67 40.30 32.13
CA ALA A 272 6.79 41.71 32.45
C ALA A 272 7.07 41.94 33.94
N THR A 273 6.46 41.16 34.84
CA THR A 273 6.80 41.17 36.27
C THR A 273 8.22 40.65 36.51
N GLY A 274 8.66 39.61 35.80
CA GLY A 274 10.05 39.13 35.88
C GLY A 274 11.08 40.18 35.44
N LYS A 275 10.78 40.93 34.38
CA LYS A 275 11.61 42.05 33.89
C LYS A 275 11.69 43.19 34.90
N GLU A 276 10.57 43.57 35.51
CA GLU A 276 10.53 44.58 36.55
C GLU A 276 11.37 44.16 37.77
N ALA A 277 11.22 42.90 38.20
CA ALA A 277 11.99 42.33 39.30
C ALA A 277 13.49 42.44 39.05
N LEU A 278 13.97 41.93 37.90
CA LEU A 278 15.39 41.94 37.54
C LEU A 278 15.94 43.38 37.49
N SER A 279 15.20 44.30 36.89
CA SER A 279 15.61 45.71 36.80
C SER A 279 15.67 46.41 38.16
N THR A 280 14.79 46.04 39.09
CA THR A 280 14.71 46.65 40.43
C THR A 280 15.84 46.14 41.33
N PHE A 281 16.19 44.86 41.19
CA PHE A 281 17.32 44.25 41.87
C PHE A 281 18.66 44.85 41.42
N ARG A 282 18.85 45.04 40.10
CA ARG A 282 20.08 45.66 39.55
C ARG A 282 20.27 47.13 39.97
N LYS A 283 19.19 47.85 40.29
CA LYS A 283 19.28 49.23 40.80
C LYS A 283 19.82 49.31 42.22
N SER A 284 19.44 48.37 43.08
CA SER A 284 19.98 48.25 44.43
C SER A 284 19.72 46.84 44.98
N VAL A 285 20.77 46.27 45.58
CA VAL A 285 20.71 44.98 46.28
C VAL A 285 19.74 45.02 47.47
N ASP A 286 19.45 46.21 48.02
CA ASP A 286 18.46 46.39 49.10
C ASP A 286 17.04 45.96 48.70
N ASN A 287 16.77 45.88 47.40
CA ASN A 287 15.48 45.44 46.86
C ASN A 287 15.33 43.92 46.77
N ALA A 288 16.26 43.13 47.33
CA ALA A 288 16.28 41.66 47.27
C ALA A 288 14.95 40.99 47.63
N ILE A 289 14.27 41.46 48.68
CA ILE A 289 12.98 40.88 49.13
C ILE A 289 11.87 41.12 48.09
N SER A 290 11.84 42.31 47.49
CA SER A 290 10.87 42.64 46.44
C SER A 290 11.15 41.85 45.16
N TYR A 291 12.42 41.66 44.82
CA TYR A 291 12.87 40.82 43.71
C TYR A 291 12.40 39.39 43.91
N GLU A 292 12.70 38.77 45.05
CA GLU A 292 12.36 37.39 45.34
C GLU A 292 10.85 37.16 45.18
N ARG A 293 10.02 38.02 45.78
CA ARG A 293 8.57 37.93 45.67
C ARG A 293 8.07 38.06 44.23
N GLN A 294 8.56 39.05 43.48
CA GLN A 294 8.15 39.27 42.10
C GLN A 294 8.65 38.14 41.17
N TRP A 295 9.87 37.67 41.38
CA TRP A 295 10.50 36.58 40.64
C TRP A 295 9.72 35.27 40.80
N PHE A 296 9.37 34.88 42.02
CA PHE A 296 8.53 33.70 42.25
C PHE A 296 7.11 33.87 41.69
N SER A 297 6.53 35.08 41.79
CA SER A 297 5.20 35.34 41.21
C SER A 297 5.17 35.32 39.69
N SER A 298 6.32 35.52 39.03
CA SER A 298 6.42 35.53 37.56
C SER A 298 6.30 34.16 36.92
N GLY A 299 6.50 33.07 37.67
CA GLY A 299 6.52 31.69 37.15
C GLY A 299 7.83 31.27 36.47
N ILE A 300 8.80 32.18 36.27
CA ILE A 300 10.09 31.90 35.62
C ILE A 300 10.91 30.80 36.33
N PRO A 301 10.97 30.74 37.69
CA PRO A 301 11.69 29.66 38.39
C PRO A 301 11.27 28.25 37.95
N GLN A 302 9.97 28.05 37.70
CA GLN A 302 9.44 26.74 37.30
C GLN A 302 9.96 26.31 35.92
N ILE A 303 10.16 27.26 34.99
CA ILE A 303 10.76 26.95 33.69
C ILE A 303 12.23 26.61 33.87
N ILE A 304 12.95 27.35 34.72
CA ILE A 304 14.36 27.09 35.00
C ILE A 304 14.52 25.67 35.55
N ASP A 305 13.69 25.28 36.51
CA ASP A 305 13.69 23.92 37.07
C ASP A 305 13.35 22.87 36.00
N TRP A 306 12.36 23.15 35.14
CA TRP A 306 12.01 22.28 34.02
C TRP A 306 13.17 22.11 33.03
N MET A 307 13.87 23.18 32.66
CA MET A 307 15.06 23.13 31.77
C MET A 307 16.23 22.39 32.42
N LYS A 308 16.41 22.52 33.74
CA LYS A 308 17.47 21.83 34.48
C LYS A 308 17.19 20.34 34.68
N SER A 309 15.93 19.94 34.77
CA SER A 309 15.54 18.56 35.10
C SER A 309 16.26 17.54 34.20
N GLY A 310 17.07 16.64 34.80
CA GLY A 310 17.79 15.59 34.06
C GLY A 310 18.96 16.06 33.17
N THR A 311 19.36 17.32 33.22
CA THR A 311 20.49 17.86 32.43
C THR A 311 21.78 18.02 33.24
N SER A 312 21.74 17.81 34.55
CA SER A 312 22.90 17.89 35.44
C SER A 312 23.95 16.83 35.10
N MET A 313 25.22 17.22 35.17
CA MET A 313 26.34 16.31 35.00
C MET A 313 26.32 15.24 36.11
N THR A 314 26.12 13.98 35.72
CA THR A 314 26.20 12.81 36.60
C THR A 314 27.30 11.91 36.06
N GLN A 315 28.25 11.52 36.92
CA GLN A 315 29.39 10.72 36.45
C GLN A 315 28.92 9.31 36.05
N GLY A 316 29.31 8.88 34.85
CA GLY A 316 29.08 7.51 34.35
C GLY A 316 27.66 7.21 33.87
N THR A 317 26.77 8.21 33.78
CA THR A 317 25.41 8.01 33.28
C THR A 317 25.06 8.99 32.17
N THR A 318 24.35 8.48 31.16
CA THR A 318 23.88 9.30 30.04
C THR A 318 22.77 10.24 30.53
N LYS A 319 22.81 11.51 30.11
CA LYS A 319 21.75 12.47 30.45
C LYS A 319 20.36 11.98 30.03
N GLU A 320 19.41 12.12 30.94
CA GLU A 320 18.03 11.63 30.78
C GLU A 320 17.31 12.13 29.51
N PRO A 321 17.43 13.41 29.07
CA PRO A 321 16.84 13.85 27.80
C PRO A 321 17.31 13.08 26.57
N VAL A 322 18.54 12.57 26.56
CA VAL A 322 19.08 11.77 25.44
C VAL A 322 18.43 10.39 25.44
N LEU A 323 18.32 9.74 26.59
CA LEU A 323 17.65 8.44 26.73
C LEU A 323 16.17 8.52 26.33
N ARG A 324 15.47 9.57 26.76
CA ARG A 324 14.08 9.82 26.36
C ARG A 324 13.93 10.08 24.87
N LEU A 325 14.85 10.82 24.26
CA LEU A 325 14.87 11.01 22.81
C LEU A 325 14.97 9.65 22.11
N ILE A 326 15.89 8.78 22.54
CA ILE A 326 16.06 7.44 21.96
C ILE A 326 14.80 6.61 22.12
N GLN A 327 14.23 6.55 23.33
CA GLN A 327 12.98 5.84 23.61
C GLN A 327 11.83 6.34 22.73
N SER A 328 11.67 7.66 22.61
CA SER A 328 10.62 8.26 21.77
C SER A 328 10.82 7.94 20.28
N VAL A 329 12.06 7.89 19.79
CA VAL A 329 12.37 7.55 18.40
C VAL A 329 12.00 6.09 18.12
N ILE A 330 12.35 5.17 19.03
CA ILE A 330 12.02 3.74 18.92
C ILE A 330 10.51 3.51 19.01
N GLN A 331 9.84 4.15 19.96
CA GLN A 331 8.38 4.02 20.12
C GLN A 331 7.63 4.55 18.90
N ASN A 332 8.03 5.70 18.37
CA ASN A 332 7.44 6.27 17.15
C ASN A 332 7.73 5.40 15.93
N ALA A 333 8.94 4.83 15.82
CA ALA A 333 9.27 3.86 14.76
C ALA A 333 8.33 2.65 14.78
N ASN A 334 8.07 2.09 15.96
CA ASN A 334 7.18 0.95 16.13
C ASN A 334 5.72 1.31 15.78
N ASN A 335 5.25 2.47 16.24
CA ASN A 335 3.92 2.97 15.90
C ASN A 335 3.75 3.18 14.38
N ASN A 336 4.75 3.76 13.71
CA ASN A 336 4.74 3.97 12.26
C ASN A 336 4.79 2.64 11.48
N LEU A 337 5.56 1.67 11.95
CA LEU A 337 5.63 0.32 11.37
C LEU A 337 4.28 -0.39 11.47
N ASP A 338 3.64 -0.35 12.63
CA ASP A 338 2.32 -0.96 12.83
C ASP A 338 1.24 -0.25 11.99
N ALA A 339 1.32 1.07 11.86
CA ALA A 339 0.45 1.85 10.98
C ALA A 339 0.62 1.46 9.50
N GLU A 340 1.85 1.36 9.00
CA GLU A 340 2.10 0.96 7.61
C GLU A 340 1.70 -0.50 7.35
N ARG A 341 1.97 -1.41 8.28
CA ARG A 341 1.50 -2.80 8.20
C ARG A 341 -0.02 -2.85 8.10
N SER A 342 -0.73 -2.06 8.92
CA SER A 342 -2.20 -2.00 8.87
C SER A 342 -2.71 -1.44 7.55
N ARG A 343 -2.02 -0.43 6.98
CA ARG A 343 -2.34 0.17 5.68
C ARG A 343 -2.17 -0.83 4.54
N GLN A 344 -1.06 -1.55 4.50
CA GLN A 344 -0.79 -2.57 3.48
C GLN A 344 -1.79 -3.71 3.56
N LEU A 345 -2.11 -4.18 4.79
CA LEU A 345 -3.17 -5.16 5.00
C LEU A 345 -4.54 -4.65 4.51
N ALA A 346 -4.90 -3.40 4.81
CA ALA A 346 -6.15 -2.81 4.35
C ALA A 346 -6.21 -2.69 2.82
N GLN A 347 -5.09 -2.34 2.16
CA GLN A 347 -5.02 -2.31 0.70
C GLN A 347 -5.20 -3.70 0.07
N VAL A 348 -4.53 -4.72 0.63
CA VAL A 348 -4.68 -6.11 0.18
C VAL A 348 -6.12 -6.59 0.37
N LEU A 349 -6.73 -6.28 1.51
CA LEU A 349 -8.13 -6.65 1.79
C LEU A 349 -9.15 -5.90 0.93
N SER A 350 -8.83 -4.67 0.50
CA SER A 350 -9.71 -3.85 -0.35
C SER A 350 -9.64 -4.23 -1.82
N THR A 351 -8.48 -4.70 -2.30
CA THR A 351 -8.23 -4.95 -3.73
C THR A 351 -8.40 -6.41 -4.16
N LYS A 352 -8.34 -7.37 -3.23
CA LYS A 352 -8.37 -8.81 -3.55
C LYS A 352 -9.67 -9.46 -3.12
N ALA A 353 -10.17 -10.38 -3.95
CA ALA A 353 -11.35 -11.20 -3.67
C ALA A 353 -11.31 -11.86 -2.29
N SER A 354 -12.49 -12.00 -1.68
CA SER A 354 -12.62 -12.73 -0.42
C SER A 354 -12.29 -14.23 -0.61
N PRO A 355 -11.80 -14.94 0.42
CA PRO A 355 -11.53 -16.39 0.33
C PRO A 355 -12.76 -17.18 -0.10
N THR A 356 -13.90 -16.74 0.46
CA THR A 356 -15.21 -17.32 0.21
C THR A 356 -15.66 -17.14 -1.22
N GLU A 357 -15.33 -16.01 -1.86
CA GLU A 357 -15.60 -15.77 -3.27
C GLU A 357 -14.74 -16.66 -4.17
N ILE A 358 -13.44 -16.79 -3.92
CA ILE A 358 -12.56 -17.65 -4.74
C ILE A 358 -13.03 -19.11 -4.70
N ILE A 359 -13.37 -19.63 -3.51
CA ILE A 359 -13.91 -20.99 -3.36
C ILE A 359 -15.25 -21.13 -4.09
N ALA A 360 -16.11 -20.11 -4.04
CA ALA A 360 -17.38 -20.11 -4.76
C ALA A 360 -17.17 -20.08 -6.30
N LEU A 361 -16.18 -19.35 -6.79
CA LEU A 361 -15.80 -19.31 -8.20
C LEU A 361 -15.23 -20.65 -8.67
N GLN A 362 -14.36 -21.28 -7.89
CA GLN A 362 -13.84 -22.63 -8.19
C GLN A 362 -14.99 -23.65 -8.27
N LYS A 363 -15.92 -23.63 -7.32
CA LYS A 363 -17.12 -24.50 -7.36
C LYS A 363 -17.99 -24.21 -8.58
N THR A 364 -18.10 -22.95 -8.99
CA THR A 364 -18.85 -22.58 -10.19
C THR A 364 -18.16 -23.11 -11.44
N LEU A 365 -16.82 -23.04 -11.52
CA LEU A 365 -16.02 -23.60 -12.60
C LEU A 365 -16.18 -25.13 -12.71
N THR A 366 -16.14 -25.86 -11.59
CA THR A 366 -16.35 -27.33 -11.64
C THR A 366 -17.75 -27.68 -12.10
N THR A 367 -18.76 -26.93 -11.64
CA THR A 367 -20.15 -27.12 -12.05
C THR A 367 -20.33 -26.82 -13.54
N TRP A 368 -19.69 -25.77 -14.05
CA TRP A 368 -19.66 -25.44 -15.46
C TRP A 368 -19.00 -26.55 -16.29
N ALA A 369 -17.84 -27.06 -15.86
CA ALA A 369 -17.11 -28.11 -16.58
C ALA A 369 -17.95 -29.41 -16.69
N GLU A 370 -18.64 -29.78 -15.60
CA GLU A 370 -19.61 -30.88 -15.60
C GLU A 370 -20.72 -30.65 -16.63
N ARG A 371 -21.34 -29.46 -16.61
CA ARG A 371 -22.42 -29.11 -17.55
C ARG A 371 -21.95 -29.08 -19.01
N ALA A 372 -20.79 -28.50 -19.28
CA ALA A 372 -20.20 -28.44 -20.62
C ALA A 372 -19.93 -29.84 -21.18
N HIS A 373 -19.44 -30.77 -20.35
CA HIS A 373 -19.27 -32.16 -20.76
C HIS A 373 -20.59 -32.89 -20.99
N THR A 374 -21.63 -32.62 -20.19
CA THR A 374 -22.96 -33.18 -20.43
C THR A 374 -23.61 -32.60 -21.67
N GLU A 375 -23.51 -31.29 -21.91
CA GLU A 375 -24.03 -30.62 -23.10
C GLU A 375 -23.38 -31.19 -24.36
N LEU A 376 -22.04 -31.31 -24.36
CA LEU A 376 -21.31 -31.87 -25.49
C LEU A 376 -21.80 -33.28 -25.85
N ARG A 377 -22.02 -34.12 -24.84
CA ARG A 377 -22.53 -35.49 -25.06
C ARG A 377 -23.96 -35.45 -25.58
N ASP A 378 -24.86 -34.81 -24.85
CA ASP A 378 -26.29 -34.88 -25.11
C ASP A 378 -26.68 -34.15 -26.40
N GLN A 379 -26.14 -32.95 -26.65
CA GLN A 379 -26.45 -32.19 -27.86
C GLN A 379 -25.86 -32.84 -29.11
N LEU A 380 -24.67 -33.44 -29.05
CA LEU A 380 -24.10 -34.17 -30.18
C LEU A 380 -24.82 -35.49 -30.42
N ASP A 381 -25.24 -36.21 -29.38
CA ASP A 381 -26.03 -37.42 -29.53
C ASP A 381 -27.40 -37.13 -30.14
N ILE A 382 -28.04 -36.01 -29.76
CA ILE A 382 -29.27 -35.52 -30.41
C ILE A 382 -28.99 -35.10 -31.87
N ALA A 383 -27.87 -34.44 -32.14
CA ALA A 383 -27.52 -33.98 -33.48
C ALA A 383 -27.26 -35.13 -34.45
N PHE A 384 -26.45 -36.11 -34.03
CA PHE A 384 -26.09 -37.29 -34.83
C PHE A 384 -27.22 -38.35 -34.83
N GLY A 385 -28.02 -38.45 -33.78
CA GLY A 385 -29.26 -39.25 -33.78
C GLY A 385 -30.39 -38.61 -34.60
N GLY A 386 -30.27 -37.32 -34.93
CA GLY A 386 -31.30 -36.50 -35.53
C GLY A 386 -31.60 -36.81 -37.00
N HIS A 387 -32.77 -36.34 -37.45
CA HIS A 387 -33.20 -36.54 -38.83
C HIS A 387 -32.26 -35.91 -39.87
N LYS A 388 -31.63 -34.77 -39.53
CA LYS A 388 -30.68 -34.06 -40.39
C LYS A 388 -29.43 -34.90 -40.69
N TRP A 389 -28.82 -35.51 -39.66
CA TRP A 389 -27.68 -36.41 -39.84
C TRP A 389 -28.04 -37.68 -40.62
N ARG A 390 -29.23 -38.25 -40.37
CA ARG A 390 -29.74 -39.39 -41.14
C ARG A 390 -30.03 -39.08 -42.62
N LYS A 391 -30.20 -37.79 -42.99
CA LYS A 391 -30.29 -37.39 -44.41
C LYS A 391 -28.97 -37.53 -45.15
N LEU A 392 -27.85 -37.60 -44.44
CA LEU A 392 -26.53 -37.89 -44.99
C LEU A 392 -26.29 -39.40 -45.16
N GLY A 393 -27.34 -40.18 -45.47
CA GLY A 393 -27.21 -41.62 -45.75
C GLY A 393 -26.51 -41.86 -47.09
N TRP A 394 -25.77 -42.97 -47.21
CA TRP A 394 -24.93 -43.26 -48.39
C TRP A 394 -25.69 -43.19 -49.72
N TRP A 395 -26.94 -43.65 -49.75
CA TRP A 395 -27.75 -43.66 -50.98
C TRP A 395 -28.26 -42.28 -51.39
N LYS A 396 -28.35 -41.33 -50.44
CA LYS A 396 -28.78 -39.94 -50.70
C LYS A 396 -27.68 -39.08 -51.28
N LEU A 397 -26.41 -39.49 -51.10
CA LEU A 397 -25.26 -38.77 -51.63
C LEU A 397 -25.42 -38.51 -53.13
N PHE A 398 -25.84 -39.50 -53.92
CA PHE A 398 -26.00 -39.35 -55.38
C PHE A 398 -26.88 -38.17 -55.81
N TRP A 399 -27.82 -37.76 -54.95
CA TRP A 399 -28.76 -36.67 -55.24
C TRP A 399 -28.45 -35.38 -54.48
N ARG A 400 -27.69 -35.47 -53.38
CA ARG A 400 -27.51 -34.40 -52.39
C ARG A 400 -26.10 -34.41 -51.81
N VAL A 401 -25.08 -34.42 -52.67
CA VAL A 401 -23.69 -34.28 -52.20
C VAL A 401 -23.45 -32.89 -51.61
N ASP A 402 -24.09 -31.86 -52.18
CA ASP A 402 -23.88 -30.47 -51.77
C ASP A 402 -24.54 -30.13 -50.42
N ASP A 403 -25.53 -30.91 -49.97
CA ASP A 403 -26.16 -30.76 -48.65
C ASP A 403 -25.20 -31.12 -47.49
N VAL A 404 -24.07 -31.81 -47.75
CA VAL A 404 -23.13 -32.29 -46.72
C VAL A 404 -22.60 -31.13 -45.89
N SER A 405 -22.01 -30.12 -46.53
CA SER A 405 -21.43 -28.97 -45.82
C SER A 405 -22.48 -28.15 -45.09
N MET A 406 -23.63 -27.90 -45.72
CA MET A 406 -24.71 -27.16 -45.08
C MET A 406 -25.20 -27.85 -43.80
N LEU A 407 -25.42 -29.17 -43.86
CA LEU A 407 -25.96 -29.93 -42.72
C LEU A 407 -24.94 -30.09 -41.60
N THR A 408 -23.66 -30.32 -41.91
CA THR A 408 -22.62 -30.45 -40.89
C THR A 408 -22.30 -29.10 -40.24
N SER A 409 -22.23 -28.01 -41.01
CA SER A 409 -22.06 -26.66 -40.47
C SER A 409 -23.25 -26.22 -39.60
N ASP A 410 -24.49 -26.55 -39.99
CA ASP A 410 -25.68 -26.27 -39.17
C ASP A 410 -25.71 -27.06 -37.85
N ILE A 411 -25.20 -28.30 -37.86
CA ILE A 411 -25.01 -29.09 -36.63
C ILE A 411 -24.00 -28.41 -35.71
N LEU A 412 -22.83 -28.03 -36.22
CA LEU A 412 -21.80 -27.35 -35.43
C LEU A 412 -22.30 -26.00 -34.89
N ALA A 413 -22.98 -25.20 -35.71
CA ALA A 413 -23.46 -23.88 -35.30
C ALA A 413 -24.51 -23.92 -34.17
N ARG A 414 -25.36 -24.96 -34.12
CA ARG A 414 -26.49 -25.02 -33.17
C ARG A 414 -26.29 -25.96 -31.99
N LYS A 415 -25.40 -26.94 -32.11
CA LYS A 415 -25.31 -28.07 -31.16
C LYS A 415 -23.93 -28.26 -30.54
N PHE A 416 -22.93 -27.51 -31.00
CA PHE A 416 -21.59 -27.59 -30.45
C PHE A 416 -21.39 -26.53 -29.35
N LEU A 417 -21.56 -26.92 -28.09
CA LEU A 417 -21.20 -26.13 -26.90
C LEU A 417 -21.70 -24.67 -26.94
N THR A 418 -23.00 -24.47 -27.17
CA THR A 418 -23.57 -23.12 -27.22
C THR A 418 -23.90 -22.59 -25.82
N GLU A 419 -24.44 -23.45 -24.95
CA GLU A 419 -24.80 -23.07 -23.58
C GLU A 419 -23.54 -22.92 -22.71
N ALA A 420 -22.58 -23.83 -22.84
CA ALA A 420 -21.29 -23.75 -22.16
C ALA A 420 -20.50 -22.50 -22.54
N GLU A 421 -20.63 -22.02 -23.78
CA GLU A 421 -20.01 -20.77 -24.24
C GLU A 421 -20.61 -19.54 -23.54
N GLU A 422 -21.93 -19.50 -23.37
CA GLU A 422 -22.59 -18.41 -22.62
C GLU A 422 -22.24 -18.44 -21.13
N GLU A 423 -22.25 -19.63 -20.51
CA GLU A 423 -21.91 -19.79 -19.09
C GLU A 423 -20.46 -19.40 -18.78
N ILE A 424 -19.50 -19.72 -19.67
CA ILE A 424 -18.09 -19.36 -19.44
C ILE A 424 -17.86 -17.84 -19.56
N ILE A 425 -18.59 -17.17 -20.45
CA ILE A 425 -18.56 -15.70 -20.56
C ILE A 425 -19.08 -15.07 -19.27
N PHE A 426 -20.18 -15.60 -18.73
CA PHE A 426 -20.72 -15.14 -17.45
C PHE A 426 -19.74 -15.39 -16.29
N LEU A 427 -19.12 -16.57 -16.22
CA LEU A 427 -18.13 -16.90 -15.20
C LEU A 427 -16.90 -15.98 -15.30
N ALA A 428 -16.41 -15.70 -16.51
CA ALA A 428 -15.31 -14.76 -16.73
C ALA A 428 -15.65 -13.37 -16.18
N GLY A 429 -16.88 -12.88 -16.41
CA GLY A 429 -17.34 -11.62 -15.84
C GLY A 429 -17.37 -11.61 -14.30
N ARG A 430 -17.76 -12.73 -13.67
CA ARG A 430 -17.73 -12.86 -12.20
C ARG A 430 -16.32 -12.93 -11.62
N ILE A 431 -15.36 -13.46 -12.38
CA ILE A 431 -13.94 -13.48 -12.00
C ILE A 431 -13.36 -12.07 -12.12
N GLU A 432 -13.76 -11.31 -13.14
CA GLU A 432 -13.37 -9.91 -13.29
C GLU A 432 -13.97 -9.03 -12.17
N GLU A 433 -15.24 -9.23 -11.81
CA GLU A 433 -15.90 -8.54 -10.70
C GLU A 433 -15.19 -8.77 -9.35
N SER A 434 -14.60 -9.95 -9.14
CA SER A 434 -13.87 -10.27 -7.91
C SER A 434 -12.46 -9.67 -7.85
N GLY A 435 -12.05 -8.91 -8.87
CA GLY A 435 -10.71 -8.28 -8.93
C GLY A 435 -9.60 -9.27 -9.29
N VAL A 436 -9.94 -10.49 -9.70
CA VAL A 436 -8.99 -11.48 -10.23
C VAL A 436 -8.74 -11.15 -11.70
N HIS A 437 -7.73 -10.32 -11.94
CA HIS A 437 -7.33 -9.92 -13.29
C HIS A 437 -6.50 -11.05 -13.93
N GLY A 438 -6.92 -11.56 -15.09
CA GLY A 438 -6.13 -12.58 -15.81
C GLY A 438 -6.89 -13.48 -16.80
N VAL A 439 -8.19 -13.28 -17.02
CA VAL A 439 -8.99 -14.24 -17.80
C VAL A 439 -8.74 -14.19 -19.33
N GLY A 440 -7.79 -13.37 -19.83
CA GLY A 440 -7.26 -13.46 -21.21
C GLY A 440 -5.79 -13.00 -21.31
N ALA A 441 -4.88 -13.58 -22.10
CA ALA A 441 -4.88 -14.60 -23.17
C ALA A 441 -3.42 -15.16 -23.34
N PRO A 442 -3.15 -16.18 -24.18
CA PRO A 442 -2.97 -15.95 -25.63
C PRO A 442 -3.81 -16.92 -26.49
N PRO A 443 -3.99 -16.64 -27.80
CA PRO A 443 -4.59 -17.60 -28.72
C PRO A 443 -3.80 -18.92 -28.66
N PRO A 444 -4.46 -20.09 -28.82
CA PRO A 444 -3.73 -21.33 -28.88
C PRO A 444 -2.73 -21.25 -30.03
N GLN A 445 -1.47 -21.56 -29.69
CA GLN A 445 -0.47 -22.02 -30.65
C GLN A 445 -1.18 -22.99 -31.58
N THR A 446 -1.07 -22.71 -32.88
CA THR A 446 -1.45 -23.58 -33.99
C THR A 446 -1.54 -25.04 -33.55
N LEU A 447 -2.71 -25.66 -33.76
CA LEU A 447 -2.86 -27.11 -33.90
C LEU A 447 -1.90 -27.56 -35.01
N LYS A 448 -0.60 -27.67 -34.71
CA LYS A 448 0.34 -28.43 -35.50
C LYS A 448 0.02 -29.87 -35.17
N THR A 449 -0.67 -30.49 -36.12
CA THR A 449 -0.67 -31.92 -36.33
C THR A 449 0.72 -32.46 -35.97
N ARG A 450 0.73 -33.39 -35.04
CA ARG A 450 1.87 -34.24 -34.71
C ARG A 450 2.33 -34.88 -36.02
N ASP A 451 3.43 -34.38 -36.59
CA ASP A 451 4.10 -35.00 -37.74
C ASP A 451 4.73 -36.32 -37.28
N ASP A 452 3.91 -37.37 -37.22
CA ASP A 452 4.36 -38.74 -37.38
C ASP A 452 3.87 -39.21 -38.75
N ALA A 453 4.65 -38.90 -39.79
CA ALA A 453 4.57 -39.60 -41.07
C ALA A 453 5.99 -39.90 -41.60
N PRO A 454 6.18 -41.07 -42.25
CA PRO A 454 7.49 -41.65 -42.47
C PRO A 454 8.23 -40.97 -43.63
N LYS A 455 9.57 -40.91 -43.51
CA LYS A 455 10.47 -40.52 -44.61
C LYS A 455 10.14 -41.30 -45.90
N PRO A 456 9.90 -40.63 -47.03
CA PRO A 456 9.97 -41.28 -48.33
C PRO A 456 11.43 -41.38 -48.78
N VAL A 457 11.75 -42.55 -49.30
CA VAL A 457 13.01 -42.92 -49.94
C VAL A 457 13.20 -42.10 -51.21
N GLU A 458 14.42 -41.58 -51.39
CA GLU A 458 14.90 -40.92 -52.60
C GLU A 458 15.06 -41.94 -53.74
N GLU A 459 14.49 -41.65 -54.90
CA GLU A 459 15.08 -41.99 -56.21
C GLU A 459 14.85 -40.84 -57.21
N PRO A 460 15.79 -40.62 -58.15
CA PRO A 460 16.02 -39.31 -58.76
C PRO A 460 15.13 -39.05 -59.99
N SER A 461 14.67 -37.81 -60.13
CA SER A 461 14.12 -37.31 -61.40
C SER A 461 15.19 -36.54 -62.17
N SER A 462 15.39 -36.94 -63.43
CA SER A 462 15.95 -36.08 -64.48
C SER A 462 14.79 -35.65 -65.37
N GLY A 463 14.50 -34.35 -65.43
CA GLY A 463 13.62 -33.76 -66.45
C GLY A 463 12.73 -32.63 -65.94
N VAL A 464 13.13 -31.40 -66.31
CA VAL A 464 12.43 -30.10 -66.32
C VAL A 464 10.92 -30.08 -65.94
N PRO A 465 10.48 -29.23 -64.98
CA PRO A 465 9.07 -29.12 -64.60
C PRO A 465 8.26 -28.20 -65.54
N PRO A 466 6.99 -28.51 -65.85
CA PRO A 466 6.04 -27.56 -66.43
C PRO A 466 5.55 -26.54 -65.36
N PRO A 467 5.07 -25.35 -65.77
CA PRO A 467 4.80 -24.23 -64.86
C PRO A 467 3.66 -24.56 -63.88
N ASN A 468 3.90 -24.25 -62.60
CA ASN A 468 2.90 -24.36 -61.55
C ASN A 468 1.81 -23.29 -61.72
N LEU A 469 0.56 -23.71 -61.55
CA LEU A 469 -0.65 -22.87 -61.55
C LEU A 469 -0.76 -21.98 -60.29
N ARG A 470 0.37 -21.57 -59.72
CA ARG A 470 0.49 -20.66 -58.57
C ARG A 470 0.90 -19.24 -58.96
N ASP A 471 1.15 -18.99 -60.24
CA ASP A 471 1.48 -17.65 -60.79
C ASP A 471 0.28 -16.91 -61.41
N LEU A 472 -0.96 -17.36 -61.20
CA LEU A 472 -2.18 -16.67 -61.65
C LEU A 472 -3.08 -16.19 -60.50
N ILE A 473 -2.63 -16.31 -59.26
CA ILE A 473 -3.21 -15.57 -58.14
C ILE A 473 -2.09 -14.68 -57.63
N VAL A 474 -2.12 -13.43 -58.07
CA VAL A 474 -1.50 -12.33 -57.34
C VAL A 474 -2.16 -12.35 -55.96
N VAL A 475 -1.53 -13.02 -55.01
CA VAL A 475 -1.69 -12.67 -53.61
C VAL A 475 -0.89 -11.39 -53.49
N GLU A 476 -1.56 -10.28 -53.75
CA GLU A 476 -1.14 -8.99 -53.23
C GLU A 476 -0.80 -9.24 -51.76
N SER A 477 0.46 -8.97 -51.45
CA SER A 477 0.92 -8.88 -50.07
C SER A 477 0.24 -7.65 -49.53
N ASP A 478 -1.02 -7.78 -49.12
CA ASP A 478 -1.69 -6.78 -48.31
C ASP A 478 -0.99 -6.79 -46.96
N ASP A 479 -0.04 -5.88 -46.85
CA ASP A 479 0.61 -5.36 -45.64
C ASP A 479 -0.40 -4.62 -44.72
N ASP A 480 -1.69 -4.98 -44.77
CA ASP A 480 -2.76 -4.45 -43.94
C ASP A 480 -3.35 -5.58 -43.08
N LEU A 481 -2.58 -5.99 -42.06
CA LEU A 481 -3.09 -6.78 -40.94
C LEU A 481 -4.26 -6.02 -40.28
N PRO A 482 -5.50 -6.54 -40.28
CA PRO A 482 -6.55 -5.96 -39.45
C PRO A 482 -6.23 -6.30 -38.00
N GLU A 483 -6.01 -5.25 -37.21
CA GLU A 483 -6.10 -5.18 -35.75
C GLU A 483 -5.57 -6.38 -34.94
N LYS A 484 -4.50 -6.15 -34.17
CA LYS A 484 -4.23 -6.87 -32.90
C LYS A 484 -5.56 -7.22 -32.24
N ILE A 485 -5.96 -8.49 -32.26
CA ILE A 485 -7.17 -8.97 -31.60
C ILE A 485 -7.05 -8.49 -30.16
N LYS A 486 -7.89 -7.53 -29.76
CA LYS A 486 -7.95 -7.05 -28.39
C LYS A 486 -8.13 -8.30 -27.51
N PRO A 487 -7.29 -8.52 -26.48
CA PRO A 487 -7.48 -9.66 -25.59
C PRO A 487 -8.90 -9.54 -25.04
N ARG A 488 -9.76 -10.49 -25.41
CA ARG A 488 -11.09 -10.54 -24.83
C ARG A 488 -10.95 -11.01 -23.38
N PRO A 489 -11.76 -10.49 -22.45
CA PRO A 489 -11.64 -10.83 -21.04
C PRO A 489 -12.12 -12.26 -20.71
N TRP A 490 -12.43 -13.10 -21.71
CA TRP A 490 -12.87 -14.48 -21.53
C TRP A 490 -12.18 -15.43 -22.51
N PRO A 491 -12.07 -16.74 -22.17
CA PRO A 491 -11.41 -17.72 -23.03
C PRO A 491 -12.20 -18.02 -24.31
N LEU A 492 -11.49 -18.15 -25.43
CA LEU A 492 -12.08 -18.30 -26.78
C LEU A 492 -11.97 -19.70 -27.38
N HIS A 493 -11.64 -20.72 -26.59
CA HIS A 493 -11.37 -22.06 -27.13
C HIS A 493 -12.60 -22.69 -27.82
N ILE A 494 -13.81 -22.54 -27.28
CA ILE A 494 -15.03 -23.09 -27.88
C ILE A 494 -15.33 -22.50 -29.28
N PRO A 495 -15.42 -21.16 -29.45
CA PRO A 495 -15.68 -20.59 -30.77
C PRO A 495 -14.54 -20.83 -31.75
N ILE A 496 -13.28 -20.85 -31.29
CA ILE A 496 -12.14 -21.20 -32.14
C ILE A 496 -12.24 -22.65 -32.62
N THR A 497 -12.57 -23.60 -31.74
CA THR A 497 -12.74 -25.00 -32.14
C THR A 497 -13.93 -25.17 -33.08
N ARG A 498 -15.03 -24.44 -32.88
CA ARG A 498 -16.19 -24.47 -33.79
C ARG A 498 -15.81 -23.98 -35.19
N ALA A 499 -15.06 -22.89 -35.29
CA ALA A 499 -14.54 -22.37 -36.55
C ALA A 499 -13.51 -23.32 -37.19
N PHE A 500 -12.61 -23.89 -36.39
CA PHE A 500 -11.66 -24.90 -36.87
C PHE A 500 -12.38 -26.10 -37.50
N LEU A 501 -13.42 -26.62 -36.84
CA LEU A 501 -14.20 -27.74 -37.35
C LEU A 501 -14.97 -27.35 -38.63
N SER A 502 -15.54 -26.14 -38.72
CA SER A 502 -16.24 -25.68 -39.92
C SER A 502 -15.32 -25.48 -41.13
N ASP A 503 -14.08 -25.04 -40.90
CA ASP A 503 -13.19 -24.64 -41.99
C ASP A 503 -12.31 -25.80 -42.48
N THR A 504 -12.00 -26.76 -41.60
CA THR A 504 -11.09 -27.88 -41.94
C THR A 504 -11.84 -29.19 -42.17
N THR A 505 -12.67 -29.62 -41.23
CA THR A 505 -13.27 -30.96 -41.25
C THR A 505 -14.49 -31.03 -42.16
N VAL A 506 -15.29 -29.97 -42.23
CA VAL A 506 -16.51 -29.94 -43.06
C VAL A 506 -16.20 -29.98 -44.57
N PRO A 507 -15.28 -29.15 -45.12
CA PRO A 507 -14.92 -29.24 -46.53
C PRO A 507 -14.24 -30.57 -46.87
N ALA A 508 -13.42 -31.12 -45.96
CA ALA A 508 -12.80 -32.43 -46.14
C ALA A 508 -13.84 -33.55 -46.27
N LEU A 509 -14.91 -33.52 -45.45
CA LEU A 509 -16.02 -34.47 -45.54
C LEU A 509 -16.80 -34.32 -46.86
N GLN A 510 -17.01 -33.08 -47.32
CA GLN A 510 -17.66 -32.82 -48.62
C GLN A 510 -16.81 -33.31 -49.79
N ALA A 511 -15.50 -33.05 -49.79
CA ALA A 511 -14.59 -33.52 -50.83
C ALA A 511 -14.54 -35.05 -50.88
N LEU A 512 -14.55 -35.71 -49.71
CA LEU A 512 -14.66 -37.17 -49.61
C LEU A 512 -15.99 -37.66 -50.21
N ALA A 513 -17.11 -37.03 -49.87
CA ALA A 513 -18.42 -37.36 -50.41
C ALA A 513 -18.46 -37.26 -51.95
N GLN A 514 -17.97 -36.15 -52.51
CA GLN A 514 -17.87 -35.93 -53.96
C GLN A 514 -16.96 -36.98 -54.62
N LYS A 515 -15.79 -37.24 -54.04
CA LYS A 515 -14.84 -38.25 -54.53
C LYS A 515 -15.48 -39.65 -54.55
N LEU A 516 -16.22 -40.02 -53.50
CA LEU A 516 -16.87 -41.32 -53.42
C LEU A 516 -17.96 -41.48 -54.48
N VAL A 517 -18.77 -40.45 -54.73
CA VAL A 517 -19.81 -40.46 -55.77
C VAL A 517 -19.20 -40.54 -57.17
N LEU A 518 -18.14 -39.78 -57.45
CA LEU A 518 -17.43 -39.87 -58.74
C LEU A 518 -16.79 -41.24 -58.94
N GLN A 519 -16.20 -41.82 -57.89
CA GLN A 519 -15.62 -43.16 -57.96
C GLN A 519 -16.66 -44.25 -58.21
N THR A 520 -17.84 -44.18 -57.59
CA THR A 520 -18.91 -45.16 -57.84
C THR A 520 -19.54 -45.01 -59.21
N LEU A 521 -19.78 -43.79 -59.68
CA LEU A 521 -20.27 -43.52 -61.04
C LEU A 521 -19.27 -44.02 -62.09
N SER A 522 -17.97 -43.74 -61.91
CA SER A 522 -16.92 -44.20 -62.81
C SER A 522 -16.82 -45.72 -62.85
N THR A 523 -16.76 -46.38 -61.68
CA THR A 523 -16.64 -47.85 -61.61
C THR A 523 -17.90 -48.57 -62.12
N SER A 524 -19.09 -48.03 -61.84
CA SER A 524 -20.35 -48.54 -62.38
C SER A 524 -20.44 -48.34 -63.90
N SER A 525 -20.01 -47.18 -64.41
CA SER A 525 -19.97 -46.89 -65.85
C SER A 525 -18.99 -47.80 -66.58
N VAL A 526 -17.79 -48.02 -66.05
CA VAL A 526 -16.80 -48.93 -66.63
C VAL A 526 -17.32 -50.36 -66.62
N SER A 527 -17.93 -50.82 -65.52
CA SER A 527 -18.52 -52.15 -65.44
C SER A 527 -19.69 -52.34 -66.41
N SER A 528 -20.54 -51.32 -66.57
CA SER A 528 -21.65 -51.34 -67.53
C SER A 528 -21.17 -51.31 -68.97
N ALA A 529 -20.13 -50.51 -69.28
CA ALA A 529 -19.51 -50.46 -70.60
C ALA A 529 -18.84 -51.80 -70.96
N LEU A 530 -18.13 -52.42 -70.01
CA LEU A 530 -17.55 -53.76 -70.20
C LEU A 530 -18.62 -54.82 -70.45
N ALA A 531 -19.76 -54.77 -69.74
CA ALA A 531 -20.89 -55.66 -69.98
C ALA A 531 -21.51 -55.44 -71.37
N GLY A 532 -21.68 -54.18 -71.79
CA GLY A 532 -22.18 -53.85 -73.12
C GLY A 532 -21.23 -54.29 -74.24
N LEU A 533 -19.93 -54.12 -74.04
CA LEU A 533 -18.89 -54.63 -74.95
C LEU A 533 -18.90 -56.15 -75.02
N MET A 534 -19.00 -56.86 -73.88
CA MET A 534 -19.11 -58.32 -73.87
C MET A 534 -20.35 -58.83 -74.61
N TYR A 535 -21.49 -58.15 -74.47
CA TYR A 535 -22.71 -58.48 -75.19
C TYR A 535 -22.56 -58.27 -76.71
N ALA A 536 -21.90 -57.19 -77.12
CA ALA A 536 -21.70 -56.87 -78.54
C ALA A 536 -20.60 -57.71 -79.22
N SER A 537 -19.56 -58.14 -78.48
CA SER A 537 -18.37 -58.77 -79.06
C SER A 537 -18.42 -60.29 -79.15
N SER A 538 -19.33 -60.96 -78.45
CA SER A 538 -19.34 -62.42 -78.32
C SER A 538 -20.63 -63.05 -78.85
N LEU A 539 -20.51 -63.90 -79.87
CA LEU A 539 -21.64 -64.61 -80.50
C LEU A 539 -22.31 -65.66 -79.60
N SER A 540 -21.69 -66.01 -78.46
CA SER A 540 -22.18 -67.04 -77.53
C SER A 540 -22.58 -66.52 -76.15
N THR A 541 -22.39 -65.23 -75.86
CA THR A 541 -22.67 -64.67 -74.53
C THR A 541 -24.13 -64.26 -74.41
N THR A 542 -24.82 -64.79 -73.42
CA THR A 542 -26.24 -64.47 -73.19
C THR A 542 -26.39 -63.12 -72.48
N LEU A 543 -27.56 -62.48 -72.65
CA LEU A 543 -27.93 -61.25 -71.92
C LEU A 543 -27.79 -61.42 -70.39
N TYR A 544 -27.97 -62.65 -69.89
CA TYR A 544 -27.83 -63.01 -68.48
C TYR A 544 -26.38 -62.89 -67.99
N GLU A 545 -25.41 -63.38 -68.76
CA GLU A 545 -23.98 -63.35 -68.39
C GLU A 545 -23.39 -61.93 -68.43
N ALA A 546 -23.70 -61.17 -69.47
CA ALA A 546 -23.31 -59.76 -69.56
C ALA A 546 -23.98 -58.92 -68.45
N GLY A 547 -25.27 -59.17 -68.18
CA GLY A 547 -26.01 -58.53 -67.08
C GLY A 547 -25.42 -58.83 -65.70
N ALA A 548 -24.93 -60.06 -65.47
CA ALA A 548 -24.30 -60.44 -64.21
C ALA A 548 -23.01 -59.64 -63.94
N VAL A 549 -22.19 -59.41 -64.97
CA VAL A 549 -20.95 -58.62 -64.84
C VAL A 549 -21.25 -57.17 -64.48
N ALA A 550 -22.24 -56.54 -65.13
CA ALA A 550 -22.68 -55.19 -64.79
C ALA A 550 -23.23 -55.12 -63.36
N ALA A 551 -24.11 -56.05 -62.99
CA ALA A 551 -24.72 -56.09 -61.67
C ALA A 551 -23.67 -56.26 -60.56
N LEU A 552 -22.68 -57.12 -60.75
CA LEU A 552 -21.59 -57.33 -59.79
C LEU A 552 -20.74 -56.06 -59.59
N GLY A 553 -20.36 -55.36 -60.66
CA GLY A 553 -19.58 -54.13 -60.53
C GLY A 553 -20.37 -52.99 -59.89
N ILE A 554 -21.66 -52.86 -60.21
CA ILE A 554 -22.56 -51.88 -59.57
C ILE A 554 -22.70 -52.19 -58.08
N VAL A 555 -23.05 -53.42 -57.70
CA VAL A 555 -23.22 -53.82 -56.30
C VAL A 555 -21.92 -53.67 -55.51
N TRP A 556 -20.79 -54.05 -56.11
CA TRP A 556 -19.48 -53.91 -55.48
C TRP A 556 -19.10 -52.44 -55.24
N SER A 557 -19.31 -51.57 -56.23
CA SER A 557 -19.02 -50.14 -56.08
C SER A 557 -19.92 -49.47 -55.02
N MET A 558 -21.21 -49.81 -54.98
CA MET A 558 -22.15 -49.32 -53.97
C MET A 558 -21.78 -49.79 -52.56
N ARG A 559 -21.45 -51.08 -52.40
CA ARG A 559 -21.00 -51.64 -51.11
C ARG A 559 -19.72 -50.97 -50.61
N ARG A 560 -18.77 -50.73 -51.52
CA ARG A 560 -17.53 -50.02 -51.19
C ARG A 560 -17.80 -48.59 -50.73
N MET A 561 -18.72 -47.89 -51.40
CA MET A 561 -19.10 -46.53 -51.05
C MET A 561 -19.82 -46.47 -49.71
N GLN A 562 -20.78 -47.37 -49.48
CA GLN A 562 -21.48 -47.47 -48.21
C GLN A 562 -20.49 -47.59 -47.05
N ASN A 563 -19.58 -48.57 -47.14
CA ASN A 563 -18.60 -48.81 -46.08
C ASN A 563 -17.71 -47.59 -45.85
N LYS A 564 -17.13 -47.02 -46.91
CA LYS A 564 -16.23 -45.86 -46.79
C LYS A 564 -16.95 -44.63 -46.23
N TRP A 565 -18.18 -44.38 -46.66
CA TRP A 565 -18.97 -43.24 -46.21
C TRP A 565 -19.44 -43.40 -44.76
N GLU A 566 -19.90 -44.59 -44.37
CA GLU A 566 -20.28 -44.86 -42.98
C GLU A 566 -19.08 -44.78 -42.04
N THR A 567 -17.91 -45.25 -42.46
CA THR A 567 -16.67 -45.08 -41.69
C THR A 567 -16.28 -43.60 -41.58
N ALA A 568 -16.34 -42.82 -42.67
CA ALA A 568 -16.03 -41.39 -42.65
C ALA A 568 -16.97 -40.60 -41.74
N ARG A 569 -18.28 -40.91 -41.76
CA ARG A 569 -19.26 -40.30 -40.85
C ARG A 569 -18.96 -40.60 -39.39
N LYS A 570 -18.72 -41.86 -39.04
CA LYS A 570 -18.36 -42.26 -37.67
C LYS A 570 -17.04 -41.64 -37.21
N TYR A 571 -16.08 -41.51 -38.11
CA TYR A 571 -14.80 -40.86 -37.82
C TYR A 571 -15.00 -39.38 -37.50
N TRP A 572 -15.73 -38.65 -38.33
CA TRP A 572 -16.04 -37.24 -38.10
C TRP A 572 -16.86 -37.01 -36.83
N GLU A 573 -17.84 -37.89 -36.56
CA GLU A 573 -18.58 -37.91 -35.29
C GLU A 573 -17.67 -38.07 -34.05
N GLY A 574 -16.58 -38.83 -34.19
CA GLY A 574 -15.57 -38.99 -33.15
C GLY A 574 -14.67 -37.75 -33.03
N GLU A 575 -14.21 -37.21 -34.16
CA GLU A 575 -13.37 -36.02 -34.23
C GLU A 575 -14.03 -34.81 -33.58
N VAL A 576 -15.30 -34.52 -33.91
CA VAL A 576 -16.06 -33.42 -33.30
C VAL A 576 -16.19 -33.59 -31.78
N ARG A 577 -16.41 -34.82 -31.30
CA ARG A 577 -16.49 -35.11 -29.86
C ARG A 577 -15.15 -34.87 -29.17
N GLU A 578 -14.05 -35.38 -29.75
CA GLU A 578 -12.72 -35.24 -29.14
C GLU A 578 -12.23 -33.79 -29.13
N GLU A 579 -12.43 -33.04 -30.22
CA GLU A 579 -12.08 -31.62 -30.25
C GLU A 579 -12.93 -30.79 -29.29
N GLY A 580 -14.21 -31.11 -29.13
CA GLY A 580 -15.06 -30.51 -28.09
C GLY A 580 -14.57 -30.78 -26.67
N ARG A 581 -14.14 -32.01 -26.37
CA ARG A 581 -13.59 -32.36 -25.04
C ARG A 581 -12.28 -31.62 -24.76
N LYS A 582 -11.40 -31.48 -25.75
CA LYS A 582 -10.16 -30.72 -25.63
C LYS A 582 -10.45 -29.24 -25.35
N ALA A 583 -11.40 -28.64 -26.05
CA ALA A 583 -11.78 -27.25 -25.86
C ALA A 583 -12.24 -26.96 -24.42
N VAL A 584 -13.14 -27.80 -23.87
CA VAL A 584 -13.64 -27.67 -22.49
C VAL A 584 -12.50 -27.82 -21.47
N ARG A 585 -11.65 -28.83 -21.64
CA ARG A 585 -10.52 -29.09 -20.72
C ARG A 585 -9.50 -27.95 -20.71
N ASN A 586 -9.22 -27.35 -21.87
CA ASN A 586 -8.31 -26.22 -21.97
C ASN A 586 -8.85 -25.01 -21.19
N ILE A 587 -10.14 -24.73 -21.30
CA ILE A 587 -10.79 -23.65 -20.54
C ILE A 587 -10.72 -23.92 -19.03
N GLU A 588 -11.07 -25.13 -18.60
CA GLU A 588 -10.99 -25.53 -17.18
C GLU A 588 -9.58 -25.32 -16.63
N THR A 589 -8.56 -25.72 -17.40
CA THR A 589 -7.16 -25.57 -17.01
C THR A 589 -6.77 -24.11 -16.85
N ILE A 590 -7.07 -23.27 -17.86
CA ILE A 590 -6.70 -21.85 -17.84
C ILE A 590 -7.41 -21.10 -16.71
N VAL A 591 -8.72 -21.26 -16.58
CA VAL A 591 -9.49 -20.57 -15.53
C VAL A 591 -9.13 -21.10 -14.15
N GLY A 592 -8.87 -22.41 -14.03
CA GLY A 592 -8.42 -23.03 -12.80
C GLY A 592 -7.02 -22.56 -12.36
N GLU A 593 -6.08 -22.42 -13.29
CA GLU A 593 -4.74 -21.87 -13.03
C GLU A 593 -4.82 -20.42 -12.58
N ASN A 594 -5.61 -19.58 -13.26
CA ASN A 594 -5.82 -18.18 -12.88
C ASN A 594 -6.41 -18.04 -11.46
N LEU A 595 -7.39 -18.88 -11.11
CA LEU A 595 -7.97 -18.89 -9.76
C LEU A 595 -6.96 -19.33 -8.70
N LYS A 596 -6.08 -20.28 -9.01
CA LYS A 596 -5.00 -20.73 -8.10
C LYS A 596 -3.92 -19.67 -7.94
N GLU A 597 -3.55 -18.99 -9.02
CA GLU A 597 -2.59 -17.88 -8.97
C GLU A 597 -3.13 -16.73 -8.11
N ALA A 598 -4.42 -16.41 -8.25
CA ALA A 598 -5.09 -15.42 -7.41
C ALA A 598 -5.10 -15.81 -5.92
N GLU A 599 -5.25 -17.10 -5.62
CA GLU A 599 -5.17 -17.62 -4.25
C GLU A 599 -3.74 -17.53 -3.69
N MET A 600 -2.72 -17.87 -4.50
CA MET A 600 -1.31 -17.82 -4.10
C MET A 600 -0.82 -16.39 -3.88
N ASN A 601 -1.25 -15.45 -4.74
CA ASN A 601 -0.86 -14.05 -4.67
C ASN A 601 -1.67 -13.25 -3.65
N ARG A 602 -2.39 -13.90 -2.72
CA ARG A 602 -3.29 -13.26 -1.74
C ARG A 602 -2.58 -12.62 -0.54
N GLY A 603 -1.25 -12.77 -0.42
CA GLY A 603 -0.44 -12.14 0.62
C GLY A 603 -0.11 -10.68 0.35
N LEU A 604 0.62 -10.07 1.30
CA LEU A 604 1.48 -8.94 0.97
C LEU A 604 2.51 -9.38 -0.07
N ASP A 605 3.07 -8.42 -0.80
CA ASP A 605 4.27 -8.69 -1.58
C ASP A 605 5.34 -9.28 -0.63
N PRO A 606 5.90 -10.46 -0.91
CA PRO A 606 6.92 -11.07 -0.06
C PRO A 606 8.11 -10.13 0.17
N ALA A 607 8.42 -9.24 -0.77
CA ALA A 607 9.46 -8.23 -0.60
C ALA A 607 9.08 -7.19 0.46
N ALA A 608 7.83 -6.71 0.45
CA ALA A 608 7.33 -5.74 1.42
C ALA A 608 7.20 -6.35 2.82
N GLU A 609 6.74 -7.60 2.92
CA GLU A 609 6.70 -8.33 4.19
C GLU A 609 8.10 -8.55 4.77
N GLN A 610 9.08 -8.86 3.91
CA GLN A 610 10.47 -8.99 4.33
C GLN A 610 11.06 -7.66 4.81
N GLU A 611 10.74 -6.54 4.16
CA GLU A 611 11.15 -5.20 4.60
C GLU A 611 10.58 -4.85 5.98
N LEU A 612 9.27 -5.08 6.18
CA LEU A 612 8.61 -4.87 7.47
C LEU A 612 9.21 -5.72 8.59
N GLU A 613 9.52 -6.99 8.32
CA GLU A 613 10.12 -7.86 9.34
C GLU A 613 11.57 -7.49 9.64
N ARG A 614 12.38 -7.06 8.64
CA ARG A 614 13.73 -6.53 8.90
C ARG A 614 13.69 -5.27 9.76
N ALA A 615 12.77 -4.34 9.46
CA ALA A 615 12.58 -3.15 10.27
C ALA A 615 12.16 -3.48 11.70
N ARG A 616 11.22 -4.42 11.88
CA ARG A 616 10.74 -4.89 13.19
C ARG A 616 11.85 -5.51 14.03
N VAL A 617 12.72 -6.33 13.43
CA VAL A 617 13.85 -6.95 14.12
C VAL A 617 14.83 -5.89 14.62
N ALA A 618 15.19 -4.91 13.77
CA ALA A 618 16.09 -3.83 14.14
C ALA A 618 15.53 -2.96 15.28
N ILE A 619 14.25 -2.60 15.23
CA ILE A 619 13.58 -1.80 16.27
C ILE A 619 13.56 -2.57 17.61
N LYS A 620 13.22 -3.86 17.59
CA LYS A 620 13.21 -4.69 18.80
C LYS A 620 14.58 -4.89 19.42
N ALA A 621 15.63 -4.99 18.60
CA ALA A 621 17.00 -5.11 19.09
C ALA A 621 17.40 -3.87 19.91
N ALA A 622 17.08 -2.67 19.42
CA ALA A 622 17.34 -1.43 20.17
C ALA A 622 16.49 -1.32 21.43
N GLU A 623 15.21 -1.72 21.39
CA GLU A 623 14.33 -1.71 22.56
C GLU A 623 14.83 -2.64 23.68
N ALA A 624 15.38 -3.81 23.33
CA ALA A 624 15.93 -4.78 24.28
C ALA A 624 17.19 -4.28 25.00
N ILE A 625 17.93 -3.32 24.44
CA ILE A 625 19.14 -2.75 25.05
C ILE A 625 18.78 -1.67 26.08
N ILE A 626 17.62 -1.02 25.92
CA ILE A 626 17.17 0.07 26.80
C ILE A 626 16.38 -0.45 28.01
N ARG A 627 15.71 -1.60 27.88
CA ARG A 627 15.01 -2.29 28.97
C ARG A 627 15.97 -3.10 29.83
#